data_AF-A0A957F0S7-F1
#
_entry.id   AF-A0A957F0S7-F1
#
_cell.length_a   1.000
_cell.length_b   1.000
_cell.length_c   1.000
_cell.angle_alpha   90.00
_cell.angle_beta   90.00
_cell.angle_gamma   90.00
#
_symmetry.space_group_name_H-M   'P 1'
#
loop_
_entity.id
_entity.type
_entity.pdbx_description
1 polymer ?
#
loop_
_entity_poly.entity_id
_entity_poly.type
_entity_poly.pdbx_seq_one_letter_code
_entity_poly.pdbx_strand_id
1 'polypeptide(L)' 'MQENGYKPGLEGVVAAETRLSHVDGQRGELIIAGQRVKALAPQASFEAVVF' A
#
# COMPACT_ATOMS: atom_id res chain seq x y z
N MET A 1 -4.99 37.27 -8.93
CA MET A 1 -6.05 36.30 -8.56
C MET A 1 -5.31 35.08 -8.03
N GLN A 2 -5.43 34.77 -6.75
CA GLN A 2 -4.76 33.59 -6.19
C GLN A 2 -5.64 32.38 -6.53
N GLU A 3 -5.11 31.44 -7.33
CA GLU A 3 -5.72 30.11 -7.40
C GLU A 3 -5.59 29.49 -6.02
N ASN A 4 -6.73 29.31 -5.36
CA ASN A 4 -6.77 28.57 -4.11
C ASN A 4 -6.32 27.15 -4.45
N GLY A 5 -5.13 26.75 -4.01
CA GLY A 5 -4.52 25.42 -4.27
C GLY A 5 -5.27 24.23 -3.68
N TYR A 6 -6.54 24.44 -3.33
CA TYR A 6 -7.47 23.42 -2.92
C TYR A 6 -7.82 22.52 -4.11
N LYS A 7 -7.44 21.25 -3.99
CA LYS A 7 -7.88 20.18 -4.88
C LYS A 7 -8.80 19.26 -4.09
N PRO A 8 -10.01 18.92 -4.59
CA PRO A 8 -10.88 17.97 -3.91
C PRO A 8 -10.21 16.58 -3.86
N GLY A 9 -10.27 15.91 -2.71
CA GLY A 9 -9.61 14.62 -2.48
C GLY A 9 -8.28 14.74 -1.74
N LEU A 10 -7.54 13.63 -1.64
CA LEU A 10 -6.26 13.52 -0.91
C LEU A 10 -5.14 12.96 -1.79
N GLU A 11 -5.23 13.14 -3.11
CA GLU A 11 -4.19 12.69 -4.03
C GLU A 11 -2.85 13.35 -3.69
N GLY A 12 -1.81 12.52 -3.50
CA GLY A 12 -0.47 12.96 -3.10
C GLY A 12 -0.32 13.36 -1.62
N VAL A 13 -1.38 13.29 -0.81
CA VAL A 13 -1.32 13.59 0.63
C VAL A 13 -0.91 12.34 1.41
N VAL A 14 0.18 12.42 2.16
CA VAL A 14 0.57 11.37 3.11
C VAL A 14 -0.33 11.45 4.33
N ALA A 15 -1.27 10.51 4.44
CA ALA A 15 -2.24 10.47 5.55
C ALA A 15 -1.74 9.69 6.77
N ALA A 16 -0.85 8.72 6.57
CA ALA A 16 -0.30 7.86 7.62
C ALA A 16 1.01 7.20 7.18
N GLU A 17 1.80 6.76 8.17
CA GLU A 17 2.91 5.83 7.97
C GLU A 17 2.50 4.44 8.47
N THR A 18 2.94 3.39 7.79
CA THR A 18 2.56 2.02 8.14
C THR A 18 3.73 1.04 8.00
N ARG A 19 3.71 0.01 8.84
CA ARG A 19 4.61 -1.15 8.76
C ARG A 19 3.93 -2.38 8.17
N LEU A 20 2.63 -2.30 7.85
CA LEU A 20 1.80 -3.44 7.46
C LEU A 20 2.10 -3.93 6.03
N SER A 21 2.21 -3.00 5.09
CA SER A 21 2.41 -3.33 3.69
C SER A 21 3.11 -2.21 2.92
N HIS A 22 3.62 -2.56 1.74
CA HIS A 22 4.21 -1.63 0.79
C HIS A 22 3.73 -1.98 -0.64
N VAL A 23 3.29 -0.96 -1.38
CA VAL A 23 2.81 -1.07 -2.75
C VAL A 23 3.75 -0.30 -3.66
N ASP A 24 4.33 -0.97 -4.65
CA ASP A 24 5.05 -0.35 -5.75
C ASP A 24 4.26 -0.56 -7.04
N GLY A 25 3.51 0.47 -7.44
CA GLY A 25 2.68 0.44 -8.65
C GLY A 25 3.47 0.46 -9.95
N GLN A 26 4.70 0.97 -9.96
CA GLN A 26 5.54 0.98 -11.16
C GLN A 26 6.11 -0.39 -11.46
N ARG A 27 6.49 -1.13 -10.40
CA ARG A 27 7.03 -2.48 -10.50
C ARG A 27 5.96 -3.58 -10.44
N GLY A 28 4.72 -3.23 -10.05
CA GLY A 28 3.64 -4.20 -9.84
C GLY A 28 3.91 -5.11 -8.63
N GLU A 29 4.58 -4.60 -7.59
CA GLU A 29 4.94 -5.36 -6.41
C GLU A 29 4.05 -4.99 -5.22
N LEU A 30 3.58 -6.01 -4.49
CA LEU A 30 2.92 -5.87 -3.19
C LEU A 30 3.71 -6.68 -2.16
N ILE A 31 4.09 -6.02 -1.08
CA ILE A 31 4.80 -6.60 0.06
C ILE A 31 3.87 -6.52 1.28
N ILE A 32 3.65 -7.63 1.97
CA ILE A 32 2.89 -7.73 3.22
C ILE A 32 3.85 -8.18 4.31
N ALA A 33 3.97 -7.41 5.39
CA ALA A 33 4.86 -7.70 6.53
C ALA A 33 6.30 -8.07 6.12
N GLY A 34 6.82 -7.48 5.03
CA GLY A 34 8.16 -7.77 4.49
C GLY A 34 8.24 -8.93 3.49
N GLN A 35 7.13 -9.64 3.22
CA GLN A 35 7.08 -10.75 2.26
C GLN A 35 6.35 -10.34 0.97
N ARG A 36 6.91 -10.71 -0.19
CA ARG A 36 6.24 -10.49 -1.49
C ARG A 36 5.00 -11.35 -1.60
N VAL A 37 3.87 -10.77 -1.98
CA VAL A 37 2.59 -11.49 -2.14
C VAL A 37 2.68 -12.61 -3.16
N LYS A 38 3.47 -12.44 -4.23
CA LYS A 38 3.70 -13.49 -5.22
C LYS A 38 4.30 -14.77 -4.64
N ALA A 39 5.09 -14.66 -3.56
CA ALA A 39 5.64 -15.80 -2.85
C ALA A 39 4.70 -16.30 -1.74
N LEU A 40 3.95 -15.39 -1.09
CA LEU A 40 3.06 -15.71 0.02
C LEU A 40 1.79 -16.44 -0.44
N ALA A 41 1.13 -15.94 -1.48
CA ALA A 41 -0.20 -16.40 -1.89
C ALA A 41 -0.30 -17.90 -2.26
N PRO A 42 0.70 -18.53 -2.91
CA PRO A 42 0.60 -19.97 -3.24
C PRO A 42 0.71 -20.91 -2.04
N GLN A 43 1.22 -20.43 -0.90
CA GLN A 43 1.62 -21.28 0.23
C GLN A 43 0.93 -20.94 1.56
N ALA A 44 0.27 -19.79 1.66
CA ALA A 44 -0.38 -19.34 2.88
C ALA A 44 -1.91 -19.29 2.69
N SER A 45 -2.65 -19.77 3.70
CA SER A 45 -4.08 -19.48 3.78
C SER A 45 -4.31 -18.04 4.23
N PHE A 46 -5.54 -17.56 4.11
CA PHE A 46 -5.90 -16.24 4.59
C PHE A 46 -5.68 -16.11 6.11
N GLU A 47 -6.13 -17.10 6.87
CA GLU A 47 -6.03 -17.12 8.34
C GLU A 47 -4.57 -17.07 8.81
N ALA A 48 -3.65 -17.64 8.03
CA ALA A 48 -2.22 -17.63 8.32
C ALA A 48 -1.57 -16.24 8.20
N VAL A 49 -2.22 -15.28 7.53
CA VAL A 49 -1.65 -13.94 7.23
C VAL A 49 -2.36 -12.79 7.95
N VAL A 50 -3.34 -13.09 8.81
CA VAL A 50 -4.15 -12.08 9.52
C VAL A 50 -3.49 -11.56 10.81
N PHE A 51 -2.53 -12.30 11.37
CA PHE A 51 -1.88 -12.02 12.66
C PHE A 51 -0.45 -11.53 12.48
#